data_AF-A0A1V8RK68-F1
#
_entry.id   AF-A0A1V8RK68-F1
#
_cell.length_a   1.000
_cell.length_b   1.000
_cell.length_c   1.000
_cell.angle_alpha   90.00
_cell.angle_beta   90.00
_cell.angle_gamma   90.00
#
_symmetry.space_group_name_H-M   'P 1'
#
loop_
_entity.id
_entity.type
_entity.pdbx_description
1 polymer ?
#
loop_
_entity_poly.entity_id
_entity_poly.type
_entity_poly.pdbx_seq_one_letter_code
_entity_poly.pdbx_strand_id
1 'polypeptide(L)'
;MVSSSVVSAYADPVDDKLVIDGQEMITRAPAPEGHPFKEVLSGWLFREPETRELEADSFQNSGMLYVERGQEIWNTVEGSKGKSCASCHNDAAESMKGISAHYPKWDADAKRPINIELQIDKCRTQNMGAEAYKFDAPEQKALTTFIKYQSLGAPVKLDLKQGEMQSWWDRGKKEYYTRTGQLNLACASCHEASMGKHIRADHLSQGQANGFPTYRLKQADMVSLHNRLRGCIRDTRAEMPKPFSDELMALEVYVTWRGTGLSVETPAVRQ
;
A
#
# COMPACT_ATOMS: atom_id res chain seq x y z
N MET A 1 43.47 8.75 27.23
CA MET A 1 42.49 9.13 26.19
C MET A 1 41.46 8.02 26.12
N VAL A 2 40.33 8.18 26.81
CA VAL A 2 39.22 7.23 26.75
C VAL A 2 38.40 7.62 25.53
N SER A 3 38.43 6.77 24.50
CA SER A 3 37.62 6.95 23.30
C SER A 3 36.18 6.60 23.67
N SER A 4 35.34 7.62 23.89
CA SER A 4 33.89 7.43 23.97
C SER A 4 33.38 7.13 22.57
N SER A 5 33.20 5.85 22.27
CA SER A 5 32.39 5.39 21.15
C SER A 5 30.95 5.79 21.43
N VAL A 6 30.49 6.87 20.79
CA VAL A 6 29.07 7.21 20.77
C VAL A 6 28.38 6.12 19.96
N VAL A 7 27.79 5.14 20.64
CA VAL A 7 26.82 4.24 20.03
C VAL A 7 25.63 5.11 19.68
N SER A 8 25.56 5.51 18.41
CA SER A 8 24.32 6.08 17.88
C SER A 8 23.27 4.98 18.02
N ALA A 9 22.33 5.16 18.95
CA ALA A 9 21.17 4.29 19.08
C ALA A 9 20.34 4.47 17.81
N TYR A 10 20.66 3.71 16.76
CA TYR A 10 19.72 3.45 15.69
C TYR A 10 18.54 2.74 16.35
N ALA A 11 17.33 3.25 16.13
CA ALA A 11 16.14 2.51 16.50
C ALA A 11 16.02 1.43 15.43
N ASP A 12 16.72 0.32 15.63
CA ASP A 12 16.69 -0.76 14.67
C ASP A 12 15.26 -1.34 14.60
N PRO A 13 14.82 -1.84 13.43
CA PRO A 13 13.54 -2.54 13.31
C PRO A 13 13.50 -3.73 14.28
N VAL A 14 12.40 -3.93 14.98
CA VAL A 14 12.25 -5.05 15.94
C VAL A 14 12.40 -6.40 15.26
N ASP A 15 12.89 -7.42 15.96
CA ASP A 15 13.08 -8.77 15.41
C ASP A 15 11.86 -9.70 15.64
N ASP A 16 10.69 -9.10 15.82
CA ASP A 16 9.45 -9.84 16.07
C ASP A 16 8.87 -10.45 14.79
N LYS A 17 8.04 -11.48 14.98
CA LYS A 17 7.23 -12.09 13.92
C LYS A 17 5.79 -11.61 14.01
N LEU A 18 5.21 -11.21 12.89
CA LEU A 18 3.79 -10.92 12.78
C LEU A 18 3.05 -12.21 12.42
N VAL A 19 2.09 -12.57 13.27
CA VAL A 19 1.14 -13.65 13.03
C VAL A 19 -0.26 -13.04 13.17
N ILE A 20 -1.07 -13.10 12.11
CA ILE A 20 -2.44 -12.59 12.09
C ILE A 20 -3.37 -13.80 12.09
N ASP A 21 -4.17 -13.98 13.14
CA ASP A 21 -5.13 -15.09 13.29
C ASP A 21 -4.51 -16.48 13.02
N GLY A 22 -3.26 -16.67 13.42
CA GLY A 22 -2.51 -17.93 13.23
C GLY A 22 -1.76 -18.04 11.89
N GLN A 23 -1.85 -17.05 11.01
CA GLN A 23 -1.09 -17.00 9.75
C GLN A 23 0.17 -16.13 9.90
N GLU A 24 1.35 -16.72 9.72
CA GLU A 24 2.63 -15.99 9.73
C GLU A 24 2.78 -15.11 8.49
N MET A 25 3.12 -13.83 8.70
CA MET A 25 3.34 -12.85 7.65
C MET A 25 4.83 -12.73 7.32
N ILE A 26 5.16 -12.56 6.04
CA ILE A 26 6.51 -12.24 5.58
C ILE A 26 6.76 -10.74 5.78
N THR A 27 7.24 -10.37 6.97
CA THR A 27 7.59 -8.98 7.33
C THR A 27 9.04 -8.62 6.99
N ARG A 28 9.86 -9.63 6.65
CA ARG A 28 11.25 -9.49 6.18
C ARG A 28 11.42 -10.38 4.94
N ALA A 29 11.94 -9.83 3.85
CA ALA A 29 12.20 -10.57 2.63
C ALA A 29 13.51 -10.13 1.96
N PRO A 30 14.17 -10.99 1.16
CA PRO A 30 15.26 -10.57 0.30
C PRO A 30 14.79 -9.44 -0.62
N ALA A 31 15.58 -8.39 -0.74
CA ALA A 31 15.23 -7.29 -1.63
C ALA A 31 15.30 -7.75 -3.10
N PRO A 32 14.44 -7.20 -3.99
CA PRO A 32 14.51 -7.51 -5.42
C PRO A 32 15.85 -7.04 -6.02
N GLU A 33 16.24 -7.65 -7.15
CA GLU A 33 17.48 -7.31 -7.85
C GLU A 33 17.53 -5.81 -8.22
N GLY A 34 18.67 -5.15 -7.97
CA GLY A 34 18.83 -3.71 -8.22
C GLY A 34 18.25 -2.80 -7.13
N HIS A 35 17.78 -3.36 -6.03
CA HIS A 35 17.35 -2.63 -4.84
C HIS A 35 18.55 -2.16 -3.99
N PRO A 36 18.52 -0.97 -3.36
CA PRO A 36 19.62 -0.44 -2.56
C PRO A 36 19.82 -1.14 -1.20
N PHE A 37 18.76 -1.73 -0.66
CA PHE A 37 18.83 -2.60 0.53
C PHE A 37 19.05 -4.06 0.15
N LYS A 38 19.65 -4.84 1.06
CA LYS A 38 19.74 -6.32 0.95
C LYS A 38 18.42 -7.01 1.32
N GLU A 39 17.69 -6.42 2.25
CA GLU A 39 16.41 -6.90 2.74
C GLU A 39 15.37 -5.78 2.72
N VAL A 40 14.14 -6.16 2.43
CA VAL A 40 12.97 -5.30 2.50
C VAL A 40 12.18 -5.64 3.76
N LEU A 41 11.70 -4.61 4.45
CA LEU A 41 11.13 -4.70 5.78
C LEU A 41 9.75 -4.05 5.79
N SER A 42 8.77 -4.77 6.32
CA SER A 42 7.44 -4.24 6.57
C SER A 42 7.50 -3.02 7.48
N GLY A 43 6.57 -2.09 7.26
CA GLY A 43 6.34 -0.99 8.19
C GLY A 43 6.01 -1.46 9.60
N TRP A 44 5.42 -2.64 9.79
CA TRP A 44 5.05 -3.18 11.10
C TRP A 44 6.25 -3.26 12.06
N LEU A 45 7.45 -3.61 11.56
CA LEU A 45 8.68 -3.76 12.35
C LEU A 45 9.24 -2.46 12.96
N PHE A 46 8.68 -1.31 12.58
CA PHE A 46 9.12 0.01 13.06
C PHE A 46 8.10 0.63 14.03
N ARG A 47 7.02 -0.09 14.37
CA ARG A 47 5.94 0.41 15.24
C ARG A 47 6.21 0.06 16.69
N GLU A 48 5.61 0.80 17.62
CA GLU A 48 5.62 0.44 19.04
C GLU A 48 4.82 -0.86 19.30
N PRO A 49 5.14 -1.62 20.36
CA PRO A 49 4.51 -2.91 20.63
C PRO A 49 2.98 -2.86 20.63
N GLU A 50 2.39 -1.84 21.23
CA GLU A 50 0.94 -1.69 21.32
C GLU A 50 0.30 -1.47 19.94
N THR A 51 0.99 -0.78 19.02
CA THR A 51 0.51 -0.62 17.64
C THR A 51 0.67 -1.91 16.84
N ARG A 52 1.73 -2.69 17.11
CA ARG A 52 1.97 -3.98 16.46
C ARG A 52 0.91 -5.01 16.84
N GLU A 53 0.50 -5.02 18.10
CA GLU A 53 -0.53 -5.93 18.63
C GLU A 53 -1.89 -5.73 17.94
N LEU A 54 -2.29 -4.49 17.68
CA LEU A 54 -3.53 -4.16 16.99
C LEU A 54 -3.65 -4.75 15.57
N GLU A 55 -2.54 -5.07 14.90
CA GLU A 55 -2.56 -5.73 13.59
C GLU A 55 -2.53 -7.26 13.69
N ALA A 56 -2.01 -7.80 14.80
CA ALA A 56 -1.84 -9.24 15.00
C ALA A 56 -3.16 -9.97 15.31
N ASP A 57 -4.20 -9.25 15.72
CA ASP A 57 -5.54 -9.77 16.00
C ASP A 57 -6.57 -9.02 15.15
N SER A 58 -7.27 -9.72 14.25
CA SER A 58 -8.28 -9.09 13.39
C SER A 58 -9.43 -8.48 14.19
N PHE A 59 -9.74 -8.99 15.38
CA PHE A 59 -10.77 -8.42 16.26
C PHE A 59 -10.36 -7.07 16.84
N GLN A 60 -9.05 -6.84 17.05
CA GLN A 60 -8.52 -5.56 17.54
C GLN A 60 -8.26 -4.55 16.41
N ASN A 61 -8.12 -5.04 15.17
CA ASN A 61 -7.83 -4.21 14.02
C ASN A 61 -9.09 -3.46 13.54
N SER A 62 -9.22 -2.19 13.91
CA SER A 62 -10.32 -1.31 13.47
C SER A 62 -10.45 -1.19 11.94
N GLY A 63 -9.41 -1.52 11.17
CA GLY A 63 -9.48 -1.60 9.70
C GLY A 63 -10.41 -2.71 9.21
N MET A 64 -10.70 -3.73 10.01
CA MET A 64 -11.61 -4.83 9.66
C MET A 64 -13.06 -4.38 9.47
N LEU A 65 -13.47 -3.27 10.11
CA LEU A 65 -14.78 -2.65 9.84
C LEU A 65 -14.93 -2.23 8.36
N TYR A 66 -13.83 -1.89 7.69
CA TYR A 66 -13.83 -1.55 6.26
C TYR A 66 -13.83 -2.81 5.38
N VAL A 67 -13.29 -3.92 5.87
CA VAL A 67 -13.39 -5.23 5.22
C VAL A 67 -14.85 -5.69 5.22
N GLU A 68 -15.52 -5.63 6.38
CA GLU A 68 -16.96 -5.95 6.51
C GLU A 68 -17.81 -5.04 5.61
N ARG A 69 -17.61 -3.72 5.67
CA ARG A 69 -18.32 -2.78 4.81
C ARG A 69 -18.06 -3.03 3.32
N GLY A 70 -16.82 -3.39 2.96
CA GLY A 70 -16.48 -3.72 1.58
C GLY A 70 -17.16 -5.00 1.09
N GLN A 71 -17.36 -5.98 1.97
CA GLN A 71 -18.12 -7.19 1.68
C GLN A 71 -19.59 -6.88 1.45
N GLU A 72 -20.20 -5.97 2.21
CA GLU A 72 -21.57 -5.51 1.96
C GLU A 72 -21.69 -4.88 0.56
N ILE A 73 -20.75 -3.99 0.22
CA ILE A 73 -20.72 -3.32 -1.09
C ILE A 73 -20.55 -4.35 -2.22
N TRP A 74 -19.67 -5.34 -2.05
CA TRP A 74 -19.45 -6.41 -3.03
C TRP A 74 -20.75 -7.14 -3.42
N ASN A 75 -21.63 -7.34 -2.44
CA ASN A 75 -22.91 -8.03 -2.62
C ASN A 75 -24.06 -7.11 -3.03
N THR A 76 -23.89 -5.79 -2.96
CA THR A 76 -24.95 -4.82 -3.23
C THR A 76 -25.15 -4.65 -4.73
N VAL A 77 -26.40 -4.78 -5.19
CA VAL A 77 -26.77 -4.50 -6.57
C VAL A 77 -26.82 -2.99 -6.80
N GLU A 78 -26.07 -2.50 -7.78
CA GLU A 78 -25.97 -1.07 -8.09
C GLU A 78 -25.84 -0.84 -9.61
N GLY A 79 -26.19 0.37 -10.06
CA GLY A 79 -26.07 0.77 -11.45
C GLY A 79 -27.24 0.33 -12.32
N SER A 80 -27.32 0.90 -13.52
CA SER A 80 -28.44 0.68 -14.44
C SER A 80 -28.54 -0.74 -14.99
N LYS A 81 -27.48 -1.55 -14.85
CA LYS A 81 -27.45 -2.96 -15.30
C LYS A 81 -27.96 -3.94 -14.24
N GLY A 82 -28.28 -3.48 -13.04
CA GLY A 82 -28.81 -4.33 -11.96
C GLY A 82 -27.84 -5.45 -11.57
N LYS A 83 -26.55 -5.12 -11.46
CA LYS A 83 -25.47 -6.06 -11.11
C LYS A 83 -24.80 -5.68 -9.80
N SER A 84 -24.25 -6.67 -9.10
CA SER A 84 -23.29 -6.50 -8.01
C SER A 84 -21.93 -7.06 -8.44
N CYS A 85 -20.86 -6.80 -7.67
CA CYS A 85 -19.58 -7.45 -7.91
C CYS A 85 -19.72 -8.98 -7.84
N ALA A 86 -20.45 -9.47 -6.83
CA ALA A 86 -20.74 -10.88 -6.63
C ALA A 86 -21.50 -11.51 -7.81
N SER A 87 -22.35 -10.77 -8.52
CA SER A 87 -23.10 -11.32 -9.66
C SER A 87 -22.24 -11.71 -10.86
N CYS A 88 -21.00 -11.20 -10.95
CA CYS A 88 -20.04 -11.53 -12.00
C CYS A 88 -18.85 -12.34 -11.47
N HIS A 89 -18.43 -12.08 -10.24
CA HIS A 89 -17.21 -12.64 -9.65
C HIS A 89 -17.47 -13.70 -8.57
N ASN A 90 -18.73 -13.95 -8.21
CA ASN A 90 -19.13 -14.88 -7.13
C ASN A 90 -18.53 -14.47 -5.77
N ASP A 91 -18.17 -15.44 -4.94
CA ASP A 91 -17.52 -15.20 -3.65
C ASP A 91 -16.11 -14.60 -3.85
N ALA A 92 -15.82 -13.48 -3.18
CA ALA A 92 -14.53 -12.83 -3.25
C ALA A 92 -13.42 -13.65 -2.58
N ALA A 93 -13.74 -14.42 -1.53
CA ALA A 93 -12.76 -15.25 -0.82
C ALA A 93 -12.15 -16.34 -1.72
N GLU A 94 -12.89 -16.76 -2.74
CA GLU A 94 -12.41 -17.70 -3.76
C GLU A 94 -11.86 -16.95 -4.98
N SER A 95 -12.66 -16.04 -5.54
CA SER A 95 -12.36 -15.42 -6.85
C SER A 95 -11.26 -14.37 -6.80
N MET A 96 -11.11 -13.66 -5.69
CA MET A 96 -10.13 -12.58 -5.51
C MET A 96 -8.88 -13.03 -4.75
N LYS A 97 -8.80 -14.32 -4.39
CA LYS A 97 -7.67 -14.88 -3.64
C LYS A 97 -6.35 -14.63 -4.35
N GLY A 98 -5.43 -13.94 -3.67
CA GLY A 98 -4.10 -13.62 -4.19
C GLY A 98 -4.05 -12.61 -5.35
N ILE A 99 -5.20 -12.13 -5.84
CA ILE A 99 -5.25 -11.24 -7.01
C ILE A 99 -4.54 -9.92 -6.74
N SER A 100 -4.74 -9.31 -5.57
CA SER A 100 -4.18 -7.99 -5.29
C SER A 100 -2.68 -8.00 -5.04
N ALA A 101 -2.09 -9.17 -4.74
CA ALA A 101 -0.64 -9.31 -4.62
C ALA A 101 0.10 -9.01 -5.94
N HIS A 102 -0.62 -9.02 -7.06
CA HIS A 102 -0.12 -8.74 -8.41
C HIS A 102 -0.45 -7.34 -8.93
N TYR A 103 -1.03 -6.46 -8.10
CA TYR A 103 -1.37 -5.09 -8.48
C TYR A 103 -0.34 -4.08 -7.96
N PRO A 104 -0.13 -2.94 -8.65
CA PRO A 104 -0.75 -2.55 -9.92
C PRO A 104 -0.28 -3.41 -11.12
N LYS A 105 -1.12 -3.54 -12.15
CA LYS A 105 -0.82 -4.32 -13.36
C LYS A 105 -1.07 -3.51 -14.63
N TRP A 106 -0.64 -4.02 -15.78
CA TRP A 106 -0.88 -3.36 -17.07
C TRP A 106 -2.36 -3.41 -17.46
N ASP A 107 -2.96 -2.27 -17.79
CA ASP A 107 -4.25 -2.21 -18.50
C ASP A 107 -4.01 -1.97 -19.99
N ALA A 108 -4.38 -2.97 -20.82
CA ALA A 108 -4.21 -2.89 -22.26
C ALA A 108 -5.12 -1.83 -22.90
N ASP A 109 -6.31 -1.59 -22.34
CA ASP A 109 -7.27 -0.64 -22.91
C ASP A 109 -6.80 0.80 -22.67
N ALA A 110 -6.35 1.10 -21.45
CA ALA A 110 -5.84 2.42 -21.08
C ALA A 110 -4.38 2.63 -21.49
N LYS A 111 -3.65 1.57 -21.86
CA LYS A 111 -2.20 1.56 -22.14
C LYS A 111 -1.38 2.18 -21.01
N ARG A 112 -1.74 1.85 -19.76
CA ARG A 112 -1.06 2.29 -18.54
C ARG A 112 -1.32 1.33 -17.39
N PRO A 113 -0.54 1.40 -16.29
CA PRO A 113 -0.85 0.66 -15.08
C PRO A 113 -2.23 1.02 -14.53
N ILE A 114 -2.88 0.02 -13.94
CA ILE A 114 -4.14 0.13 -13.21
C ILE A 114 -3.97 -0.49 -11.83
N ASN A 115 -4.38 0.24 -10.79
CA ASN A 115 -4.46 -0.28 -9.41
C ASN A 115 -5.86 -0.84 -9.13
N ILE A 116 -6.10 -1.31 -7.89
CA ILE A 116 -7.38 -1.93 -7.53
C ILE A 116 -8.52 -0.92 -7.58
N GLU A 117 -8.29 0.31 -7.12
CA GLU A 117 -9.26 1.41 -7.15
C GLU A 117 -9.75 1.69 -8.57
N LEU A 118 -8.83 1.85 -9.52
CA LEU A 118 -9.18 2.09 -10.91
C LEU A 118 -9.82 0.86 -11.58
N GLN A 119 -9.43 -0.36 -11.17
CA GLN A 119 -10.07 -1.59 -11.66
C GLN A 119 -11.52 -1.70 -11.18
N ILE A 120 -11.80 -1.31 -9.94
CA ILE A 120 -13.16 -1.20 -9.39
C ILE A 120 -13.96 -0.22 -10.25
N ASP A 121 -13.44 1.00 -10.48
CA ASP A 121 -14.14 2.03 -11.25
C ASP A 121 -14.38 1.62 -12.71
N LYS A 122 -13.43 0.90 -13.31
CA LYS A 122 -13.59 0.31 -14.64
C LYS A 122 -14.74 -0.70 -14.67
N CYS A 123 -14.84 -1.60 -13.69
CA CYS A 123 -15.96 -2.54 -13.59
C CYS A 123 -17.30 -1.84 -13.33
N ARG A 124 -17.34 -0.83 -12.46
CA ARG A 124 -18.55 -0.07 -12.15
C ARG A 124 -19.12 0.60 -13.40
N THR A 125 -18.28 1.34 -14.11
CA THR A 125 -18.70 2.10 -15.29
C THR A 125 -19.04 1.20 -16.48
N GLN A 126 -18.19 0.23 -16.78
CA GLN A 126 -18.34 -0.60 -17.99
C GLN A 126 -19.35 -1.74 -17.80
N ASN A 127 -19.37 -2.38 -16.64
CA ASN A 127 -20.11 -3.64 -16.43
C ASN A 127 -21.35 -3.49 -15.55
N MET A 128 -21.41 -2.49 -14.67
CA MET A 128 -22.58 -2.24 -13.81
C MET A 128 -23.45 -1.07 -14.30
N GLY A 129 -22.89 -0.18 -15.12
CA GLY A 129 -23.57 1.07 -15.48
C GLY A 129 -23.78 1.97 -14.27
N ALA A 130 -22.84 1.94 -13.32
CA ALA A 130 -22.78 2.80 -12.15
C ALA A 130 -21.68 3.86 -12.35
N GLU A 131 -21.75 4.97 -11.61
CA GLU A 131 -20.69 5.97 -11.63
C GLU A 131 -19.40 5.45 -10.99
N ALA A 132 -18.25 5.87 -11.52
CA ALA A 132 -16.97 5.67 -10.85
C ALA A 132 -17.00 6.32 -9.46
N TYR A 133 -16.37 5.66 -8.48
CA TYR A 133 -16.26 6.29 -7.17
C TYR A 133 -15.32 7.49 -7.23
N LYS A 134 -15.60 8.48 -6.39
CA LYS A 134 -14.66 9.58 -6.16
C LYS A 134 -13.44 9.02 -5.43
N PHE A 135 -12.26 9.56 -5.74
CA PHE A 135 -11.03 9.23 -5.03
C PHE A 135 -11.22 9.35 -3.51
N ASP A 136 -10.82 8.32 -2.77
CA ASP A 136 -10.92 8.21 -1.30
C ASP A 136 -12.35 8.29 -0.75
N ALA A 137 -13.38 8.11 -1.58
CA ALA A 137 -14.74 7.94 -1.11
C ALA A 137 -14.83 6.73 -0.14
N PRO A 138 -15.68 6.78 0.90
CA PRO A 138 -15.82 5.69 1.86
C PRO A 138 -16.04 4.33 1.21
N GLU A 139 -16.88 4.27 0.18
CA GLU A 139 -17.20 3.05 -0.56
C GLU A 139 -15.99 2.50 -1.35
N GLN A 140 -15.22 3.39 -2.00
CA GLN A 140 -14.00 3.00 -2.71
C GLN A 140 -12.97 2.42 -1.73
N LYS A 141 -12.78 3.08 -0.58
CA LYS A 141 -11.84 2.63 0.46
C LYS A 141 -12.25 1.27 1.02
N ALA A 142 -13.51 1.11 1.39
CA ALA A 142 -14.03 -0.13 1.93
C ALA A 142 -13.91 -1.29 0.93
N LEU A 143 -14.39 -1.11 -0.31
CA LEU A 143 -14.32 -2.16 -1.33
C LEU A 143 -12.88 -2.52 -1.72
N THR A 144 -11.98 -1.53 -1.81
CA THR A 144 -10.55 -1.77 -2.06
C THR A 144 -9.91 -2.56 -0.92
N THR A 145 -10.23 -2.20 0.33
CA THR A 145 -9.72 -2.89 1.52
C THR A 145 -10.19 -4.35 1.54
N PHE A 146 -11.49 -4.60 1.30
CA PHE A 146 -12.06 -5.93 1.21
C PHE A 146 -11.41 -6.79 0.12
N ILE A 147 -11.24 -6.27 -1.10
CA ILE A 147 -10.61 -7.01 -2.21
C ILE A 147 -9.15 -7.33 -1.88
N LYS A 148 -8.40 -6.37 -1.34
CA LYS A 148 -7.00 -6.58 -0.98
C LYS A 148 -6.82 -7.57 0.18
N TYR A 149 -7.73 -7.55 1.14
CA TYR A 149 -7.76 -8.51 2.24
C TYR A 149 -7.86 -9.97 1.77
N GLN A 150 -8.48 -10.24 0.61
CA GLN A 150 -8.52 -11.60 0.03
C GLN A 150 -7.14 -12.14 -0.37
N SER A 151 -6.10 -11.29 -0.36
CA SER A 151 -4.72 -11.68 -0.60
C SER A 151 -3.86 -11.66 0.67
N LEU A 152 -4.44 -11.53 1.87
CA LEU A 152 -3.71 -11.48 3.13
C LEU A 152 -2.67 -12.62 3.23
N GLY A 153 -1.43 -12.24 3.54
CA GLY A 153 -0.29 -13.14 3.64
C GLY A 153 0.33 -13.60 2.31
N ALA A 154 -0.35 -13.45 1.16
CA ALA A 154 0.25 -13.74 -0.13
C ALA A 154 1.43 -12.77 -0.39
N PRO A 155 2.57 -13.25 -0.91
CA PRO A 155 3.72 -12.39 -1.18
C PRO A 155 3.41 -11.45 -2.35
N VAL A 156 3.69 -10.15 -2.16
CA VAL A 156 3.62 -9.15 -3.22
C VAL A 156 4.53 -9.57 -4.37
N LYS A 157 3.97 -9.64 -5.59
CA LYS A 157 4.65 -10.10 -6.79
C LYS A 157 4.22 -9.27 -8.00
N LEU A 158 4.92 -8.16 -8.20
CA LEU A 158 4.73 -7.26 -9.33
C LEU A 158 5.33 -7.85 -10.61
N ASP A 159 4.57 -7.84 -11.70
CA ASP A 159 5.04 -8.30 -13.01
C ASP A 159 5.41 -7.11 -13.93
N LEU A 160 6.70 -6.85 -14.04
CA LEU A 160 7.24 -5.77 -14.89
C LEU A 160 7.31 -6.14 -16.38
N LYS A 161 7.06 -7.40 -16.75
CA LYS A 161 7.16 -7.88 -18.14
C LYS A 161 5.89 -7.61 -18.96
N GLN A 162 4.80 -7.22 -18.31
CA GLN A 162 3.53 -6.94 -19.00
C GLN A 162 3.52 -5.54 -19.62
N GLY A 163 3.15 -5.46 -20.90
CA GLY A 163 3.01 -4.18 -21.61
C GLY A 163 4.23 -3.29 -21.44
N GLU A 164 4.01 -2.03 -21.03
CA GLU A 164 5.10 -1.08 -20.77
C GLU A 164 5.40 -0.91 -19.27
N MET A 165 5.06 -1.89 -18.41
CA MET A 165 5.25 -1.78 -16.95
C MET A 165 6.70 -1.41 -16.56
N GLN A 166 7.71 -1.87 -17.30
CA GLN A 166 9.10 -1.47 -17.08
C GLN A 166 9.33 0.04 -17.25
N SER A 167 8.74 0.66 -18.28
CA SER A 167 8.83 2.11 -18.51
C SER A 167 8.15 2.90 -17.38
N TRP A 168 7.02 2.41 -16.90
CA TRP A 168 6.32 2.99 -15.75
C TRP A 168 7.10 2.84 -14.45
N TRP A 169 7.81 1.72 -14.27
CA TRP A 169 8.74 1.52 -13.18
C TRP A 169 9.91 2.51 -13.25
N ASP A 170 10.50 2.73 -14.44
CA ASP A 170 11.60 3.69 -14.62
C ASP A 170 11.17 5.13 -14.28
N ARG A 171 9.96 5.51 -14.70
CA ARG A 171 9.33 6.79 -14.32
C ARG A 171 9.13 6.88 -12.81
N GLY A 172 8.55 5.85 -12.19
CA GLY A 172 8.32 5.81 -10.75
C GLY A 172 9.60 5.87 -9.93
N LYS A 173 10.65 5.20 -10.40
CA LYS A 173 11.99 5.27 -9.82
C LYS A 173 12.50 6.70 -9.87
N LYS A 174 12.42 7.36 -11.02
CA LYS A 174 12.80 8.77 -11.15
C LYS A 174 12.07 9.63 -10.12
N GLU A 175 10.75 9.51 -10.01
CA GLU A 175 9.97 10.29 -9.04
C GLU A 175 10.34 10.01 -7.58
N TYR A 176 10.62 8.75 -7.23
CA TYR A 176 11.04 8.37 -5.87
C TYR A 176 12.36 9.05 -5.43
N TYR A 177 13.25 9.33 -6.39
CA TYR A 177 14.53 10.00 -6.16
C TYR A 177 14.51 11.50 -6.47
N THR A 178 13.43 12.02 -7.07
CA THR A 178 13.25 13.45 -7.31
C THR A 178 13.05 14.18 -5.98
N ARG A 179 13.87 15.22 -5.74
CA ARG A 179 13.65 16.13 -4.62
C ARG A 179 12.55 17.12 -4.98
N THR A 180 11.54 17.24 -4.12
CA THR A 180 10.38 18.10 -4.34
C THR A 180 10.25 19.15 -3.24
N GLY A 181 9.50 20.21 -3.58
CA GLY A 181 9.05 21.25 -2.65
C GLY A 181 10.15 22.16 -2.11
N GLN A 182 9.75 23.14 -1.30
CA GLN A 182 10.67 24.10 -0.68
C GLN A 182 11.68 23.40 0.25
N LEU A 183 11.32 22.26 0.84
CA LEU A 183 12.22 21.50 1.71
C LEU A 183 13.25 20.68 0.93
N ASN A 184 13.12 20.56 -0.39
CA ASN A 184 14.07 19.89 -1.28
C ASN A 184 14.39 18.44 -0.84
N LEU A 185 13.34 17.65 -0.55
CA LEU A 185 13.42 16.27 -0.08
C LEU A 185 12.82 15.29 -1.09
N ALA A 186 13.39 14.10 -1.20
CA ALA A 186 12.86 12.98 -1.99
C ALA A 186 12.34 11.87 -1.08
N CYS A 187 11.57 10.90 -1.60
CA CYS A 187 11.17 9.71 -0.84
C CYS A 187 12.40 8.99 -0.26
N ALA A 188 13.44 8.84 -1.09
CA ALA A 188 14.72 8.25 -0.70
C ALA A 188 15.46 9.03 0.41
N SER A 189 15.22 10.34 0.57
CA SER A 189 15.87 11.13 1.64
C SER A 189 15.47 10.63 3.03
N CYS A 190 14.22 10.20 3.19
CA CYS A 190 13.67 9.72 4.46
C CYS A 190 13.68 8.20 4.55
N HIS A 191 13.18 7.52 3.52
CA HIS A 191 12.88 6.07 3.56
C HIS A 191 14.04 5.18 3.08
N GLU A 192 15.12 5.80 2.61
CA GLU A 192 16.35 5.09 2.21
C GLU A 192 17.54 5.56 3.04
N ALA A 193 17.86 6.84 2.99
CA ALA A 193 19.01 7.41 3.68
C ALA A 193 18.84 7.57 5.20
N SER A 194 17.59 7.66 5.68
CA SER A 194 17.27 7.93 7.10
C SER A 194 16.35 6.89 7.73
N MET A 195 16.14 5.75 7.07
CA MET A 195 15.40 4.63 7.64
C MET A 195 16.06 4.17 8.95
N GLY A 196 15.24 3.80 9.96
CA GLY A 196 15.70 3.46 11.31
C GLY A 196 15.99 4.67 12.21
N LYS A 197 15.86 5.90 11.69
CA LYS A 197 15.96 7.13 12.48
C LYS A 197 14.58 7.66 12.83
N HIS A 198 14.55 8.59 13.78
CA HIS A 198 13.35 9.32 14.15
C HIS A 198 13.28 10.68 13.46
N ILE A 199 12.12 11.02 12.91
CA ILE A 199 11.75 12.41 12.59
C ILE A 199 10.70 12.86 13.60
N ARG A 200 11.14 13.65 14.58
CA ARG A 200 10.34 13.92 15.80
C ARG A 200 9.99 12.59 16.49
N ALA A 201 8.71 12.29 16.68
CA ALA A 201 8.24 11.05 17.32
C ALA A 201 8.05 9.89 16.32
N ASP A 202 8.19 10.14 15.01
CA ASP A 202 7.94 9.12 14.00
C ASP A 202 9.21 8.31 13.69
N HIS A 203 9.14 7.00 13.95
CA HIS A 203 10.17 6.05 13.57
C HIS A 203 10.11 5.72 12.06
N LEU A 204 11.12 6.14 11.29
CA LEU A 204 11.15 6.01 9.84
C LEU A 204 11.34 4.56 9.38
N SER A 205 10.34 4.01 8.68
CA SER A 205 10.44 2.74 7.96
C SER A 205 11.00 2.92 6.54
N GLN A 206 11.13 1.80 5.81
CA GLN A 206 11.47 1.79 4.38
C GLN A 206 10.37 2.36 3.45
N GLY A 207 9.20 2.75 3.99
CA GLY A 207 8.12 3.36 3.20
C GLY A 207 7.42 2.39 2.25
N GLN A 208 7.24 1.13 2.67
CA GLN A 208 6.64 0.06 1.84
C GLN A 208 5.11 0.23 1.65
N ALA A 209 4.61 -0.33 0.55
CA ALA A 209 3.19 -0.30 0.17
C ALA A 209 2.38 -1.56 0.55
N ASN A 210 3.03 -2.64 1.02
CA ASN A 210 2.43 -3.97 1.17
C ASN A 210 1.23 -4.04 2.15
N GLY A 211 1.13 -3.10 3.08
CA GLY A 211 0.01 -2.99 4.03
C GLY A 211 -1.16 -2.11 3.59
N PHE A 212 -1.08 -1.41 2.44
CA PHE A 212 -2.08 -0.42 2.05
C PHE A 212 -3.30 -0.99 1.29
N PRO A 213 -4.54 -0.48 1.51
CA PRO A 213 -4.91 0.59 2.44
C PRO A 213 -4.64 0.26 3.91
N THR A 214 -4.27 1.29 4.67
CA THR A 214 -3.79 1.15 6.06
C THR A 214 -4.71 1.94 6.99
N TYR A 215 -5.10 1.34 8.12
CA TYR A 215 -5.77 2.03 9.20
C TYR A 215 -4.76 2.89 9.96
N ARG A 216 -4.98 4.20 10.03
CA ARG A 216 -4.10 5.11 10.75
C ARG A 216 -4.71 5.60 12.05
N LEU A 217 -4.04 5.31 13.16
CA LEU A 217 -4.48 5.70 14.51
C LEU A 217 -4.67 7.22 14.63
N LYS A 218 -3.81 8.03 14.02
CA LYS A 218 -3.94 9.49 14.01
C LYS A 218 -5.24 10.00 13.39
N GLN A 219 -5.74 9.34 12.35
CA GLN A 219 -6.96 9.74 11.63
C GLN A 219 -8.21 8.98 12.09
N ALA A 220 -8.03 7.85 12.77
CA ALA A 220 -9.07 6.86 13.02
C ALA A 220 -9.82 6.44 11.72
N ASP A 221 -9.08 6.33 10.61
CA ASP A 221 -9.63 6.08 9.26
C ASP A 221 -8.63 5.29 8.40
N MET A 222 -9.16 4.63 7.36
CA MET A 222 -8.37 4.01 6.30
C MET A 222 -7.76 5.07 5.38
N VAL A 223 -6.48 4.90 5.09
CA VAL A 223 -5.71 5.76 4.19
C VAL A 223 -5.24 4.93 3.00
N SER A 224 -5.61 5.36 1.78
CA SER A 224 -5.14 4.76 0.53
C SER A 224 -3.67 5.08 0.27
N LEU A 225 -3.02 4.28 -0.58
CA LEU A 225 -1.62 4.51 -0.94
C LEU A 225 -1.43 5.86 -1.64
N HIS A 226 -2.30 6.18 -2.59
CA HIS A 226 -2.27 7.48 -3.27
C HIS A 226 -2.51 8.65 -2.32
N ASN A 227 -3.36 8.53 -1.28
CA ASN A 227 -3.48 9.55 -0.25
C ASN A 227 -2.14 9.76 0.47
N ARG A 228 -1.49 8.66 0.86
CA ARG A 228 -0.20 8.70 1.55
C ARG A 228 0.88 9.37 0.70
N LEU A 229 1.01 8.97 -0.57
CA LEU A 229 2.02 9.51 -1.50
C LEU A 229 1.81 11.01 -1.72
N ARG A 230 0.55 11.44 -1.93
CA ARG A 230 0.20 12.87 -2.05
C ARG A 230 0.55 13.65 -0.79
N GLY A 231 0.26 13.09 0.38
CA GLY A 231 0.64 13.67 1.67
C GLY A 231 2.16 13.82 1.82
N CYS A 232 2.93 12.80 1.45
CA CYS A 232 4.40 12.86 1.48
C CYS A 232 4.95 14.02 0.63
N ILE A 233 4.44 14.17 -0.60
CA ILE A 233 4.87 15.24 -1.51
C ILE A 233 4.40 16.62 -0.99
N ARG A 234 3.16 16.74 -0.51
CA ARG A 234 2.68 17.96 0.16
C ARG A 234 3.61 18.39 1.29
N ASP A 235 4.04 17.44 2.12
CA ASP A 235 4.78 17.72 3.34
C ASP A 235 6.24 18.15 3.07
N THR A 236 6.74 18.01 1.83
CA THR A 236 7.97 18.69 1.36
C THR A 236 7.73 20.17 0.99
N ARG A 237 6.49 20.66 1.14
CA ARG A 237 5.97 21.95 0.66
C ARG A 237 5.97 22.05 -0.87
N ALA A 238 5.62 20.97 -1.55
CA ALA A 238 5.36 20.94 -2.99
C ALA A 238 3.86 21.05 -3.31
N GLU A 239 3.54 21.31 -4.57
CA GLU A 239 2.18 21.14 -5.09
C GLU A 239 1.77 19.65 -5.00
N MET A 240 0.52 19.39 -4.62
CA MET A 240 0.02 18.03 -4.50
C MET A 240 -0.37 17.45 -5.87
N PRO A 241 0.20 16.31 -6.29
CA PRO A 241 -0.24 15.66 -7.52
C PRO A 241 -1.70 15.18 -7.39
N LYS A 242 -2.39 15.12 -8.53
CA LYS A 242 -3.75 14.59 -8.61
C LYS A 242 -3.74 13.08 -8.34
N PRO A 243 -4.73 12.52 -7.61
CA PRO A 243 -4.85 11.08 -7.46
C PRO A 243 -5.01 10.42 -8.84
N PHE A 244 -4.44 9.22 -9.00
CA PHE A 244 -4.47 8.46 -10.25
C PHE A 244 -3.82 9.15 -11.46
N SER A 245 -3.06 10.24 -11.25
CA SER A 245 -2.20 10.80 -12.29
C SER A 245 -1.17 9.77 -12.75
N ASP A 246 -0.64 9.96 -13.95
CA ASP A 246 0.46 9.13 -14.44
C ASP A 246 1.67 9.13 -13.47
N GLU A 247 1.98 10.29 -12.89
CA GLU A 247 3.06 10.44 -11.91
C GLU A 247 2.83 9.53 -10.68
N LEU A 248 1.63 9.57 -10.09
CA LEU A 248 1.33 8.74 -8.93
C LEU A 248 1.21 7.27 -9.26
N MET A 249 0.65 6.91 -10.42
CA MET A 249 0.62 5.50 -10.84
C MET A 249 2.02 4.94 -11.07
N ALA A 250 2.91 5.72 -11.70
CA ALA A 250 4.30 5.33 -11.86
C ALA A 250 4.96 5.14 -10.49
N LEU A 251 4.75 6.08 -9.56
CA LEU A 251 5.27 5.99 -8.20
C LEU A 251 4.70 4.77 -7.45
N GLU A 252 3.41 4.44 -7.58
CA GLU A 252 2.81 3.24 -7.00
C GLU A 252 3.44 1.96 -7.56
N VAL A 253 3.68 1.87 -8.87
CA VAL A 253 4.40 0.73 -9.49
C VAL A 253 5.77 0.55 -8.84
N TYR A 254 6.54 1.64 -8.71
CA TYR A 254 7.89 1.57 -8.15
C TYR A 254 7.89 1.24 -6.65
N VAL A 255 7.02 1.89 -5.85
CA VAL A 255 6.95 1.64 -4.40
C VAL A 255 6.41 0.24 -4.09
N THR A 256 5.50 -0.29 -4.92
CA THR A 256 5.05 -1.69 -4.79
C THR A 256 6.18 -2.66 -5.13
N TRP A 257 6.97 -2.39 -6.18
CA TRP A 257 8.15 -3.18 -6.51
C TRP A 257 9.15 -3.24 -5.35
N ARG A 258 9.40 -2.12 -4.65
CA ARG A 258 10.30 -2.06 -3.48
C ARG A 258 9.89 -2.98 -2.33
N GLY A 259 8.62 -3.40 -2.27
CA GLY A 259 8.09 -4.32 -1.27
C GLY A 259 7.89 -5.74 -1.76
N THR A 260 8.35 -6.07 -2.98
CA THR A 260 8.20 -7.42 -3.57
C THR A 260 8.77 -8.48 -2.61
N GLY A 261 7.99 -9.53 -2.36
CA GLY A 261 8.32 -10.60 -1.43
C GLY A 261 7.73 -10.43 -0.03
N LEU A 262 7.42 -9.21 0.42
CA LEU A 262 6.65 -9.01 1.65
C LEU A 262 5.22 -9.50 1.47
N SER A 263 4.61 -10.00 2.54
CA SER A 263 3.20 -10.37 2.53
C SER A 263 2.31 -9.15 2.32
N VAL A 264 1.19 -9.33 1.61
CA VAL A 264 0.08 -8.39 1.69
C VAL A 264 -0.44 -8.37 3.12
N GLU A 265 -0.48 -7.19 3.75
CA GLU A 265 -0.86 -6.98 5.15
C GLU A 265 -2.17 -6.20 5.29
N THR A 266 -2.85 -5.88 4.19
CA THR A 266 -4.06 -5.05 4.20
C THR A 266 -5.22 -5.73 4.95
N PRO A 267 -5.92 -5.02 5.87
CA PRO A 267 -5.63 -3.66 6.34
C PRO A 267 -4.54 -3.64 7.42
N ALA A 268 -3.40 -3.00 7.15
CA ALA A 268 -2.38 -2.82 8.17
C ALA A 268 -2.77 -1.72 9.18
N VAL A 269 -2.22 -1.75 10.39
CA VAL A 269 -2.39 -0.72 11.44
C VAL A 269 -1.09 0.07 11.61
N ARG A 270 -1.15 1.40 11.51
CA ARG A 270 0.02 2.29 11.65
C ARG A 270 -0.35 3.57 12.43
N GLN A 271 0.65 4.31 12.90
CA GLN A 271 0.44 5.61 13.55
C GLN A 271 -0.23 6.66 12.64
#